data_AF-A0AA51R5Q2-F1
#
_entry.id   AF-A0AA51R5Q2-F1
#
_cell.length_a   1.000
_cell.length_b   1.000
_cell.length_c   1.000
_cell.angle_alpha   90.00
_cell.angle_beta   90.00
_cell.angle_gamma   90.00
#
_symmetry.space_group_name_H-M   'P 1'
#
loop_
_entity.id
_entity.type
_entity.pdbx_description
1 polymer ?
#
loop_
_entity_poly.entity_id
_entity_poly.type
_entity_poly.pdbx_seq_one_letter_code
_entity_poly.pdbx_strand_id
1 'polypeptide(L)'
;MKNALCAALALLATAQTPAVSAEPRQWNVGLAATADQSPFVGGDTQIGVKPVIIKENGFDIVGPAWSFSATPAREFYVGAGLDEWDHERGDSAVLQDMAELDRAINLRVGGAWKLANGTISADLAQDVAAHEGAQAKLRYTHHPDTPLNLRPYAELQWLSADLTDYYVGVDAAEAKADRPAYQADDSLALKVGVKMEKPLSRRLTLVGSVSANSYGSAIADSPIIDSSTVWGGYAGAAYRW
;
A
#
# COMPACT_ATOMS: atom_id res chain seq x y z
N MET A 1 -39.98 14.07 78.55
CA MET A 1 -41.08 14.06 77.54
C MET A 1 -40.58 14.77 76.28
N LYS A 2 -40.79 14.13 75.12
CA LYS A 2 -40.73 14.67 73.74
C LYS A 2 -39.36 14.72 73.02
N ASN A 3 -39.16 13.68 72.21
CA ASN A 3 -38.74 13.62 70.79
C ASN A 3 -37.52 14.43 70.31
N ALA A 4 -36.55 13.75 69.68
CA ALA A 4 -36.21 13.96 68.27
C ALA A 4 -35.25 12.88 67.75
N LEU A 5 -35.70 12.22 66.68
CA LEU A 5 -35.02 11.29 65.80
C LEU A 5 -34.13 12.09 64.83
N CYS A 6 -32.89 11.70 64.57
CA CYS A 6 -32.15 12.16 63.38
C CYS A 6 -31.19 11.06 62.90
N ALA A 7 -31.65 10.33 61.88
CA ALA A 7 -30.86 9.41 61.08
C ALA A 7 -29.93 10.21 60.15
N ALA A 8 -28.64 9.89 60.15
CA ALA A 8 -27.69 10.40 59.15
C ALA A 8 -27.78 9.51 57.89
N LEU A 9 -28.38 10.05 56.83
CA LEU A 9 -28.36 9.49 55.49
C LEU A 9 -26.93 9.60 54.91
N ALA A 10 -26.31 8.48 54.57
CA ALA A 10 -25.14 8.46 53.72
C ALA A 10 -25.57 8.68 52.26
N LEU A 11 -25.34 9.88 51.71
CA LEU A 11 -25.40 10.10 50.27
C LEU A 11 -24.15 9.49 49.62
N LEU A 12 -24.28 8.27 49.08
CA LEU A 12 -23.36 7.79 48.05
C LEU A 12 -23.73 8.51 46.74
N ALA A 13 -22.97 9.53 46.39
CA ALA A 13 -22.99 10.10 45.05
C ALA A 13 -22.34 9.08 44.09
N THR A 14 -23.16 8.28 43.40
CA THR A 14 -22.70 7.50 42.26
C THR A 14 -22.41 8.46 41.12
N ALA A 15 -21.13 8.75 40.87
CA ALA A 15 -20.71 9.39 39.63
C ALA A 15 -21.06 8.45 38.47
N GLN A 16 -22.16 8.71 37.78
CA GLN A 16 -22.46 8.05 36.51
C GLN A 16 -21.49 8.61 35.47
N THR A 17 -20.42 7.88 35.19
CA THR A 17 -19.65 8.07 33.96
C THR A 17 -20.61 7.93 32.79
N PRO A 18 -20.74 8.92 31.89
CA PRO A 18 -21.55 8.74 30.70
C PRO A 18 -20.99 7.54 29.93
N ALA A 19 -21.83 6.54 29.70
CA ALA A 19 -21.52 5.46 28.79
C ALA A 19 -21.29 6.10 27.41
N VAL A 20 -20.03 6.23 27.01
CA VAL A 20 -19.70 6.49 25.61
C VAL A 20 -20.18 5.26 24.88
N SER A 21 -21.34 5.37 24.21
CA SER A 21 -21.78 4.38 23.24
C SER A 21 -20.70 4.36 22.16
N ALA A 22 -19.82 3.36 22.22
CA ALA A 22 -18.96 3.06 21.10
C ALA A 22 -19.89 2.71 19.94
N GLU A 23 -19.98 3.59 18.94
CA GLU A 23 -20.60 3.23 17.67
C GLU A 23 -20.07 1.86 17.23
N PRO A 24 -20.93 0.94 16.76
CA PRO A 24 -20.48 -0.36 16.30
C PRO A 24 -19.33 -0.16 15.32
N ARG A 25 -18.25 -0.91 15.49
CA ARG A 25 -17.11 -0.85 14.58
C ARG A 25 -17.59 -1.15 13.15
N GLN A 26 -17.65 -0.11 12.33
CA GLN A 26 -18.10 -0.23 10.94
C GLN A 26 -16.94 -0.74 10.09
N TRP A 27 -17.25 -1.66 9.17
CA TRP A 27 -16.28 -2.23 8.26
C TRP A 27 -16.57 -1.74 6.85
N ASN A 28 -15.55 -1.17 6.19
CA ASN A 28 -15.64 -0.78 4.78
C ASN A 28 -14.72 -1.68 3.96
N VAL A 29 -15.30 -2.73 3.37
CA VAL A 29 -14.55 -3.74 2.61
C VAL A 29 -15.14 -3.85 1.21
N GLY A 30 -14.28 -4.08 0.22
CA GLY A 30 -14.64 -4.09 -1.17
C GLY A 30 -13.69 -4.89 -2.04
N LEU A 31 -13.95 -4.81 -3.34
CA LEU A 31 -13.11 -5.38 -4.39
C LEU A 31 -12.90 -4.34 -5.48
N ALA A 32 -11.74 -4.38 -6.11
CA ALA A 32 -11.42 -3.59 -7.28
C ALA A 32 -10.73 -4.45 -8.34
N ALA A 33 -11.06 -4.20 -9.60
CA ALA A 33 -10.28 -4.68 -10.73
C ALA A 33 -9.03 -3.80 -10.88
N THR A 34 -7.90 -4.41 -11.23
CA THR A 34 -6.62 -3.74 -11.46
C THR A 34 -6.21 -3.86 -12.93
N ALA A 35 -5.45 -2.88 -13.41
CA ALA A 35 -4.80 -2.92 -14.70
C ALA A 35 -3.45 -2.21 -14.57
N ASP A 36 -2.37 -2.96 -14.79
CA ASP A 36 -1.01 -2.50 -14.56
C ASP A 36 -0.15 -2.84 -15.77
N GLN A 37 0.52 -1.85 -16.35
CA GLN A 37 1.42 -2.06 -17.48
C GLN A 37 2.67 -2.81 -17.02
N SER A 38 3.05 -3.87 -17.74
CA SER A 38 4.34 -4.54 -17.54
C SER A 38 5.50 -3.64 -17.99
N PRO A 39 6.59 -3.52 -17.22
CA PRO A 39 7.80 -2.85 -17.67
C PRO A 39 8.64 -3.72 -18.61
N PHE A 40 8.41 -5.04 -18.61
CA PHE A 40 9.25 -6.02 -19.30
C PHE A 40 9.04 -5.99 -20.82
N VAL A 41 10.11 -6.26 -21.56
CA VAL A 41 10.06 -6.40 -23.01
C VAL A 41 9.06 -7.48 -23.41
N GLY A 42 8.11 -7.13 -24.28
CA GLY A 42 7.05 -8.04 -24.73
C GLY A 42 6.07 -8.47 -23.63
N GLY A 43 6.08 -7.80 -22.48
CA GLY A 43 5.17 -8.08 -21.37
C GLY A 43 3.78 -7.49 -21.60
N ASP A 44 2.76 -8.25 -21.24
CA ASP A 44 1.37 -7.88 -21.35
C ASP A 44 0.92 -6.96 -20.19
N THR A 45 -0.19 -6.25 -20.41
CA THR A 45 -0.86 -5.52 -19.32
C THR A 45 -1.50 -6.51 -18.36
N GLN A 46 -1.09 -6.45 -17.10
CA GLN A 46 -1.54 -7.34 -16.04
C GLN A 46 -2.91 -6.90 -15.54
N ILE A 47 -3.91 -7.77 -15.69
CA ILE A 47 -5.28 -7.55 -15.23
C ILE A 47 -5.56 -8.45 -14.02
N GLY A 48 -6.02 -7.84 -12.94
CA GLY A 48 -6.22 -8.57 -11.70
C GLY A 48 -7.40 -8.06 -10.88
N VAL A 49 -7.48 -8.58 -9.65
CA VAL A 49 -8.44 -8.14 -8.64
C VAL A 49 -7.75 -8.00 -7.30
N LYS A 50 -8.16 -7.01 -6.50
CA LYS A 50 -7.64 -6.82 -5.15
C LYS A 50 -8.73 -6.47 -4.14
N PRO A 51 -8.56 -6.86 -2.87
CA PRO A 51 -9.40 -6.36 -1.79
C PRO A 51 -9.17 -4.85 -1.60
N VAL A 52 -10.24 -4.15 -1.23
CA VAL A 52 -10.18 -2.76 -0.82
C VAL A 52 -10.68 -2.66 0.61
N ILE A 53 -9.92 -1.96 1.45
CA ILE A 53 -10.30 -1.68 2.84
C ILE A 53 -10.22 -0.16 3.01
N ILE A 54 -11.35 0.48 3.34
CA ILE A 54 -11.39 1.91 3.62
C ILE A 54 -11.35 2.10 5.14
N LYS A 55 -10.24 2.63 5.65
CA LYS A 55 -10.10 2.93 7.08
C LYS A 55 -10.64 4.32 7.38
N GLU A 56 -11.46 4.43 8.42
CA GLU A 56 -11.99 5.72 8.88
C GLU A 56 -10.92 6.62 9.50
N ASN A 57 -9.80 6.04 9.93
CA ASN A 57 -8.69 6.78 10.50
C ASN A 57 -7.96 7.67 9.47
N GLY A 58 -8.19 7.44 8.16
CA GLY A 58 -7.62 8.20 7.05
C GLY A 58 -6.20 7.78 6.65
N PHE A 59 -5.66 6.72 7.25
CA PHE A 59 -4.34 6.18 6.91
C PHE A 59 -4.46 5.04 5.90
N ASP A 60 -3.65 5.09 4.85
CA ASP A 60 -3.63 4.11 3.76
C ASP A 60 -2.49 3.10 3.97
N ILE A 61 -2.66 2.20 4.94
CA ILE A 61 -1.74 1.08 5.16
C ILE A 61 -2.20 -0.08 4.28
N VAL A 62 -1.40 -0.41 3.27
CA VAL A 62 -1.67 -1.49 2.32
C VAL A 62 -1.44 -2.85 2.98
N GLY A 63 -2.30 -3.82 2.69
CA GLY A 63 -2.13 -5.23 3.08
C GLY A 63 -2.38 -5.56 4.56
N PRO A 64 -2.22 -6.83 4.96
CA PRO A 64 -2.36 -7.26 6.35
C PRO A 64 -1.33 -6.57 7.24
N ALA A 65 -1.81 -5.87 8.26
CA ALA A 65 -0.98 -5.17 9.21
C ALA A 65 -1.66 -5.07 10.57
N TRP A 66 -0.85 -5.14 11.62
CA TRP A 66 -1.23 -4.86 12.99
C TRP A 66 -0.79 -3.43 13.33
N SER A 67 -1.75 -2.53 13.51
CA SER A 67 -1.48 -1.17 13.99
C SER A 67 -1.30 -1.14 15.52
N PHE A 68 -0.31 -0.40 16.00
CA PHE A 68 -0.06 -0.13 17.42
C PHE A 68 0.29 1.34 17.66
N SER A 69 0.21 1.79 18.91
CA SER A 69 0.42 3.20 19.28
C SER A 69 -0.42 4.17 18.45
N ALA A 70 -1.63 3.74 18.06
CA ALA A 70 -2.54 4.48 17.21
C ALA A 70 -3.19 5.64 17.96
N THR A 71 -3.17 6.80 17.33
CA THR A 71 -3.80 8.04 17.79
C THR A 71 -4.53 8.69 16.60
N PRO A 72 -5.36 9.72 16.82
CA PRO A 72 -5.96 10.45 15.71
C PRO A 72 -4.95 11.06 14.73
N ALA A 73 -3.70 11.31 15.16
CA ALA A 73 -2.67 12.00 14.39
C ALA A 73 -1.57 11.08 13.81
N ARG A 74 -1.41 9.85 14.33
CA ARG A 74 -0.40 8.89 13.86
C ARG A 74 -0.74 7.45 14.21
N GLU A 75 -0.22 6.51 13.44
CA GLU A 75 -0.17 5.09 13.81
C GLU A 75 1.14 4.44 13.33
N PHE A 76 1.57 3.39 14.03
CA PHE A 76 2.67 2.52 13.62
C PHE A 76 2.14 1.13 13.35
N TYR A 77 2.84 0.35 12.53
CA TYR A 77 2.41 -1.01 12.23
C TYR A 77 3.58 -1.97 12.00
N VAL A 78 3.29 -3.24 12.25
CA VAL A 78 4.00 -4.38 11.69
C VAL A 78 3.06 -5.08 10.71
N GLY A 79 3.56 -5.57 9.59
CA GLY A 79 2.71 -6.20 8.59
C GLY A 79 3.46 -7.17 7.71
N ALA A 80 2.72 -7.76 6.78
CA ALA A 80 3.28 -8.58 5.72
C ALA A 80 2.65 -8.20 4.37
N GLY A 81 3.35 -8.48 3.27
CA GLY A 81 2.87 -8.18 1.93
C GLY A 81 3.60 -9.00 0.88
N LEU A 82 3.08 -9.02 -0.33
CA LEU A 82 3.81 -9.50 -1.50
C LEU A 82 4.50 -8.31 -2.16
N ASP A 83 5.53 -8.59 -2.95
CA ASP A 83 6.08 -7.57 -3.85
C ASP A 83 5.04 -7.10 -4.87
N GLU A 84 5.20 -5.84 -5.29
CA GLU A 84 4.40 -5.24 -6.38
C GLU A 84 4.91 -5.67 -7.76
N TRP A 85 6.09 -6.29 -7.83
CA TRP A 85 6.69 -6.79 -9.06
C TRP A 85 6.09 -8.11 -9.49
N ASP A 86 5.92 -8.26 -10.80
CA ASP A 86 5.42 -9.49 -11.38
C ASP A 86 6.55 -10.51 -11.58
N HIS A 87 6.47 -11.60 -10.83
CA HIS A 87 7.36 -12.76 -10.93
C HIS A 87 7.27 -13.50 -12.28
N GLU A 88 6.19 -13.34 -13.05
CA GLU A 88 6.02 -13.95 -14.37
C GLU A 88 6.57 -13.05 -15.51
N ARG A 89 7.19 -11.92 -15.15
CA ARG A 89 7.75 -10.91 -16.07
C ARG A 89 6.75 -10.46 -17.14
N GLY A 90 5.51 -10.23 -16.72
CA GLY A 90 4.41 -9.78 -17.56
C GLY A 90 3.96 -10.80 -18.59
N ASP A 91 4.07 -12.10 -18.31
CA ASP A 91 3.77 -13.18 -19.26
C ASP A 91 4.57 -13.09 -20.58
N SER A 92 5.73 -12.42 -20.55
CA SER A 92 6.48 -12.11 -21.75
C SER A 92 6.95 -13.38 -22.44
N ALA A 93 6.49 -13.60 -23.68
CA ALA A 93 6.85 -14.77 -24.48
C ALA A 93 8.36 -14.82 -24.81
N VAL A 94 9.05 -13.67 -24.81
CA VAL A 94 10.49 -13.58 -25.14
C VAL A 94 11.40 -13.75 -23.93
N LEU A 95 10.84 -13.77 -22.71
CA LEU A 95 11.58 -13.98 -21.46
C LEU A 95 11.31 -15.35 -20.81
N GLN A 96 10.51 -16.22 -21.45
CA GLN A 96 10.14 -17.55 -20.92
C GLN A 96 11.32 -18.52 -20.76
N ASP A 97 12.46 -18.23 -21.40
CA ASP A 97 13.67 -19.04 -21.26
C ASP A 97 14.60 -18.59 -20.12
N MET A 98 14.24 -17.51 -19.42
CA MET A 98 14.91 -17.09 -18.18
C MET A 98 14.49 -17.98 -17.00
N ALA A 99 15.28 -17.95 -15.93
CA ALA A 99 14.94 -18.57 -14.67
C ALA A 99 13.60 -18.03 -14.15
N GLU A 100 12.76 -18.94 -13.67
CA GLU A 100 11.50 -18.60 -13.00
C GLU A 100 11.78 -17.85 -11.71
N LEU A 101 10.95 -16.85 -11.41
CA LEU A 101 11.02 -16.10 -10.17
C LEU A 101 9.98 -16.63 -9.18
N ASP A 102 10.41 -16.90 -7.97
CA ASP A 102 9.53 -17.14 -6.83
C ASP A 102 8.84 -15.85 -6.38
N ARG A 103 7.66 -16.02 -5.76
CA ARG A 103 6.91 -14.91 -5.14
C ARG A 103 7.59 -14.46 -3.85
N ALA A 104 7.97 -13.19 -3.81
CA ALA A 104 8.52 -12.57 -2.61
C ALA A 104 7.44 -12.30 -1.54
N ILE A 105 7.77 -12.59 -0.29
CA ILE A 105 6.94 -12.31 0.90
C ILE A 105 7.73 -11.36 1.79
N ASN A 106 7.21 -10.16 1.95
CA ASN A 106 7.82 -9.12 2.75
C ASN A 106 7.29 -9.11 4.18
N LEU A 107 8.20 -9.02 5.15
CA LEU A 107 7.91 -8.52 6.48
C LEU A 107 8.09 -7.00 6.50
N ARG A 108 7.14 -6.30 7.12
CA ARG A 108 7.04 -4.84 7.03
C ARG A 108 6.94 -4.18 8.39
N VAL A 109 7.58 -3.03 8.51
CA VAL A 109 7.43 -2.09 9.63
C VAL A 109 7.20 -0.69 9.06
N GLY A 110 6.28 0.06 9.65
CA GLY A 110 6.00 1.39 9.14
C GLY A 110 5.25 2.30 10.09
N GLY A 111 5.03 3.52 9.62
CA GLY A 111 4.31 4.56 10.32
C GLY A 111 3.60 5.51 9.38
N ALA A 112 2.49 6.07 9.84
CA ALA A 112 1.73 7.08 9.13
C ALA A 112 1.39 8.24 10.06
N TRP A 113 1.40 9.46 9.53
CA TRP A 113 1.16 10.70 10.26
C TRP A 113 0.21 11.60 9.48
N LYS A 114 -0.70 12.27 10.18
CA LYS A 114 -1.52 13.34 9.62
C LYS A 114 -0.74 14.65 9.60
N LEU A 115 -0.84 15.35 8.49
CA LEU A 115 -0.37 16.70 8.28
C LEU A 115 -1.60 17.62 8.16
N ALA A 116 -1.39 18.93 8.17
CA ALA A 116 -2.49 19.90 8.03
C ALA A 116 -3.25 19.76 6.69
N ASN A 117 -2.57 19.30 5.64
CA ASN A 117 -3.10 19.23 4.27
C ASN A 117 -3.04 17.81 3.68
N GLY A 118 -2.82 16.76 4.48
CA GLY A 118 -2.60 15.42 3.94
C GLY A 118 -2.14 14.40 4.96
N THR A 119 -1.59 13.30 4.48
CA THR A 119 -0.90 12.27 5.27
C THR A 119 0.45 11.97 4.67
N ILE A 120 1.41 11.64 5.53
CA ILE A 120 2.70 11.08 5.13
C ILE A 120 2.85 9.69 5.76
N SER A 121 3.45 8.75 5.04
CA SER A 121 3.73 7.41 5.54
C SER A 121 5.12 6.95 5.12
N ALA A 122 5.76 6.17 5.99
CA ALA A 122 7.00 5.47 5.72
C ALA A 122 6.81 3.97 5.97
N ASP A 123 7.29 3.14 5.05
CA ASP A 123 7.23 1.67 5.11
C ASP A 123 8.62 1.12 4.79
N LEU A 124 9.12 0.23 5.63
CA LEU A 124 10.31 -0.58 5.37
C LEU A 124 9.85 -2.02 5.25
N ALA A 125 10.34 -2.69 4.22
CA ALA A 125 9.99 -4.06 3.93
C ALA A 125 11.27 -4.85 3.58
N GLN A 126 11.31 -6.09 4.03
CA GLN A 126 12.36 -7.03 3.67
C GLN A 126 11.72 -8.35 3.26
N ASP A 127 12.14 -8.86 2.10
CA ASP A 127 11.72 -10.17 1.64
C ASP A 127 12.39 -11.29 2.46
N VAL A 128 11.61 -12.33 2.71
CA VAL A 128 12.04 -13.51 3.48
C VAL A 128 11.77 -14.82 2.74
N ALA A 129 11.43 -14.77 1.45
CA ALA A 129 11.00 -15.93 0.69
C ALA A 129 11.72 -16.16 -0.64
N ALA A 130 12.24 -15.11 -1.30
CA ALA A 130 12.73 -15.19 -2.67
C ALA A 130 14.12 -14.54 -2.85
N HIS A 131 14.18 -13.22 -2.84
CA HIS A 131 15.37 -12.44 -3.18
C HIS A 131 16.13 -11.88 -1.98
N GLU A 132 15.59 -11.99 -0.76
CA GLU A 132 16.20 -11.51 0.51
C GLU A 132 16.47 -9.99 0.60
N GLY A 133 16.26 -9.27 -0.51
CA GLY A 133 16.36 -7.82 -0.62
C GLY A 133 15.34 -7.02 0.20
N ALA A 134 15.61 -5.72 0.30
CA ALA A 134 14.84 -4.76 1.08
C ALA A 134 14.34 -3.59 0.23
N GLN A 135 13.28 -2.94 0.70
CA GLN A 135 12.73 -1.73 0.09
C GLN A 135 12.25 -0.76 1.17
N ALA A 136 12.29 0.52 0.83
CA ALA A 136 11.81 1.61 1.68
C ALA A 136 10.90 2.52 0.87
N LYS A 137 9.69 2.77 1.35
CA LYS A 137 8.71 3.67 0.71
C LYS A 137 8.43 4.88 1.59
N LEU A 138 8.45 6.06 0.99
CA LEU A 138 7.96 7.30 1.59
C LEU A 138 6.86 7.86 0.70
N ARG A 139 5.63 7.95 1.22
CA ARG A 139 4.47 8.45 0.48
C ARG A 139 3.89 9.67 1.15
N TYR A 140 3.60 10.70 0.37
CA TYR A 140 2.75 11.82 0.75
C TYR A 140 1.47 11.81 -0.07
N THR A 141 0.34 11.91 0.61
CA THR A 141 -1.00 12.01 0.01
C THR A 141 -1.63 13.33 0.42
N HIS A 142 -1.93 14.18 -0.55
CA HIS A 142 -2.61 15.44 -0.32
C HIS A 142 -4.12 15.21 -0.17
N HIS A 143 -4.75 15.89 0.79
CA HIS A 143 -6.17 15.80 1.08
C HIS A 143 -6.88 17.14 0.82
N PRO A 144 -7.01 17.56 -0.45
CA PRO A 144 -7.77 18.75 -0.77
C PRO A 144 -9.26 18.51 -0.52
N ASP A 145 -9.96 19.54 -0.05
CA ASP A 145 -11.42 19.52 0.05
C ASP A 145 -12.00 19.64 -1.36
N THR A 146 -12.40 18.50 -1.95
CA THR A 146 -12.96 18.45 -3.30
C THR A 146 -14.25 17.62 -3.28
N PRO A 147 -15.26 17.96 -4.12
CA PRO A 147 -16.52 17.21 -4.16
C PRO A 147 -16.38 15.71 -4.50
N LEU A 148 -15.26 15.34 -5.13
CA LEU A 148 -14.94 13.97 -5.54
C LEU A 148 -13.96 13.25 -4.59
N ASN A 149 -13.50 13.92 -3.53
CA ASN A 149 -12.43 13.44 -2.64
C ASN A 149 -11.22 12.90 -3.43
N LEU A 150 -10.75 13.67 -4.40
CA LEU A 150 -9.54 13.34 -5.15
C LEU A 150 -8.32 13.58 -4.26
N ARG A 151 -7.49 12.56 -4.12
CA ARG A 151 -6.29 12.56 -3.29
C ARG A 151 -5.07 12.30 -4.15
N PRO A 152 -4.43 13.36 -4.69
CA PRO A 152 -3.17 13.21 -5.38
C PRO A 152 -2.09 12.79 -4.40
N TYR A 153 -1.17 11.94 -4.84
CA TYR A 153 -0.07 11.43 -4.03
C TYR A 153 1.21 11.32 -4.83
N ALA A 154 2.32 11.35 -4.10
CA ALA A 154 3.65 11.03 -4.58
C ALA A 154 4.31 10.05 -3.62
N GLU A 155 5.01 9.06 -4.15
CA GLU A 155 5.72 8.03 -3.42
C GLU A 155 7.12 7.88 -4.00
N LEU A 156 8.12 7.96 -3.13
CA LEU A 156 9.49 7.59 -3.43
C LEU A 156 9.73 6.20 -2.85
N GLN A 157 10.30 5.32 -3.66
CA GLN A 157 10.68 3.97 -3.25
C GLN A 157 12.16 3.78 -3.50
N TRP A 158 12.90 3.33 -2.49
CA TRP A 158 14.22 2.75 -2.66
C TRP A 158 14.11 1.23 -2.70
N LEU A 159 14.89 0.61 -3.58
CA LEU A 159 14.95 -0.83 -3.81
C LEU A 159 16.42 -1.26 -3.72
N SER A 160 16.74 -2.25 -2.89
CA SER A 160 18.09 -2.79 -2.78
C SER A 160 18.55 -3.50 -4.06
N ALA A 161 19.87 -3.60 -4.26
CA ALA A 161 20.47 -4.37 -5.35
C ALA A 161 19.93 -5.81 -5.43
N ASP A 162 19.81 -6.51 -4.30
CA ASP A 162 19.28 -7.90 -4.29
C ASP A 162 17.84 -8.00 -4.83
N LEU A 163 17.03 -6.94 -4.67
CA LEU A 163 15.66 -6.90 -5.19
C LEU A 163 15.67 -6.55 -6.69
N THR A 164 16.40 -5.50 -7.06
CA THR A 164 16.45 -5.04 -8.46
C THR A 164 17.08 -6.10 -9.36
N ASP A 165 18.20 -6.68 -8.94
CA ASP A 165 18.90 -7.73 -9.70
C ASP A 165 18.06 -8.98 -9.87
N TYR A 166 17.28 -9.35 -8.85
CA TYR A 166 16.38 -10.49 -8.94
C TYR A 166 15.30 -10.34 -10.02
N TYR A 167 14.69 -9.15 -10.12
CA TYR A 167 13.61 -8.92 -11.09
C TYR A 167 14.10 -8.53 -12.48
N VAL A 168 15.18 -7.76 -12.57
CA VAL A 168 15.63 -7.14 -13.83
C VAL A 168 17.06 -7.50 -14.23
N GLY A 169 17.77 -8.29 -13.43
CA GLY A 169 19.07 -8.86 -13.77
C GLY A 169 18.97 -9.87 -14.90
N VAL A 170 20.09 -10.10 -15.54
CA VAL A 170 20.27 -11.15 -16.55
C VAL A 170 21.55 -11.91 -16.22
N ASP A 171 21.38 -13.15 -15.79
CA ASP A 171 22.49 -14.02 -15.44
C ASP A 171 23.30 -14.40 -16.69
N ALA A 172 24.58 -14.72 -16.49
CA ALA A 172 25.46 -15.14 -17.59
C ALA A 172 24.93 -16.37 -18.36
N ALA A 173 24.18 -17.24 -17.69
CA ALA A 173 23.55 -18.42 -18.29
C ALA A 173 22.33 -18.06 -19.15
N GLU A 174 21.71 -16.91 -18.92
CA GLU A 174 20.54 -16.43 -19.66
C GLU A 174 20.92 -15.45 -20.77
N ALA A 175 22.16 -14.96 -20.77
CA ALA A 175 22.63 -13.97 -21.72
C ALA A 175 22.59 -14.45 -23.18
N LYS A 176 22.13 -13.58 -24.06
CA LYS A 176 22.07 -13.75 -25.52
C LYS A 176 22.61 -12.51 -26.23
N ALA A 177 22.75 -12.60 -27.55
CA ALA A 177 23.25 -11.48 -28.38
C ALA A 177 22.37 -10.21 -28.27
N ASP A 178 21.06 -10.37 -28.09
CA ASP A 178 20.04 -9.33 -27.94
C ASP A 178 19.62 -9.06 -26.49
N ARG A 179 20.14 -9.85 -25.53
CA ARG A 179 19.88 -9.76 -24.09
C ARG A 179 21.19 -10.02 -23.34
N PRO A 180 22.13 -9.06 -23.29
CA PRO A 180 23.41 -9.26 -22.64
C PRO A 180 23.24 -9.49 -21.12
N ALA A 181 24.23 -10.12 -20.50
CA ALA A 181 24.28 -10.21 -19.04
C ALA A 181 24.25 -8.81 -18.42
N TYR A 182 23.48 -8.66 -17.36
CA TYR A 182 23.24 -7.38 -16.72
C TYR A 182 23.07 -7.61 -15.22
N GLN A 183 23.83 -6.87 -14.42
CA GLN A 183 23.70 -6.89 -12.97
C GLN A 183 23.10 -5.56 -12.53
N ALA A 184 21.94 -5.59 -11.91
CA ALA A 184 21.26 -4.38 -11.47
C ALA A 184 21.78 -3.93 -10.10
N ASP A 185 22.11 -2.65 -9.97
CA ASP A 185 22.42 -2.03 -8.68
C ASP A 185 21.12 -1.62 -7.95
N ASP A 186 21.26 -1.09 -6.73
CA ASP A 186 20.13 -0.48 -6.03
C ASP A 186 19.54 0.69 -6.84
N SER A 187 18.24 0.94 -6.64
CA SER A 187 17.50 1.89 -7.47
C SER A 187 16.48 2.68 -6.68
N LEU A 188 16.06 3.79 -7.29
CA LEU A 188 14.93 4.59 -6.83
C LEU A 188 13.80 4.48 -7.85
N ALA A 189 12.56 4.44 -7.37
CA ALA A 189 11.37 4.60 -8.18
C ALA A 189 10.52 5.76 -7.65
N LEU A 190 9.96 6.56 -8.56
CA LEU A 190 9.05 7.65 -8.24
C LEU A 190 7.66 7.34 -8.81
N LYS A 191 6.70 7.17 -7.92
CA LYS A 191 5.30 6.96 -8.26
C LYS A 191 4.49 8.21 -7.97
N VAL A 192 3.73 8.66 -8.95
CA VAL A 192 2.76 9.76 -8.79
C VAL A 192 1.39 9.26 -9.21
N GLY A 193 0.34 9.68 -8.50
CA GLY A 193 -0.99 9.22 -8.82
C GLY A 193 -2.09 10.04 -8.17
N VAL A 194 -3.32 9.68 -8.49
CA VAL A 194 -4.53 10.26 -7.90
C VAL A 194 -5.47 9.15 -7.51
N LYS A 195 -5.85 9.14 -6.23
CA LYS A 195 -6.88 8.25 -5.68
C LYS A 195 -8.22 8.97 -5.59
N MET A 196 -9.32 8.25 -5.80
CA MET A 196 -10.69 8.73 -5.64
C MET A 196 -11.44 7.83 -4.66
N GLU A 197 -12.17 8.43 -3.72
CA GLU A 197 -13.09 7.75 -2.80
C GLU A 197 -14.43 8.50 -2.78
N LYS A 198 -15.40 8.04 -3.57
CA LYS A 198 -16.69 8.73 -3.77
C LYS A 198 -17.85 7.93 -3.17
N PRO A 199 -18.47 8.39 -2.06
CA PRO A 199 -19.69 7.81 -1.55
C PRO A 199 -20.82 7.93 -2.58
N LEU A 200 -21.40 6.81 -3.00
CA LEU A 200 -22.61 6.78 -3.83
C LEU A 200 -23.88 6.69 -2.99
N SER A 201 -23.79 6.07 -1.81
CA SER A 201 -24.88 5.98 -0.85
C SER A 201 -24.31 5.88 0.57
N ARG A 202 -25.19 5.73 1.57
CA ARG A 202 -24.75 5.46 2.95
C ARG A 202 -23.98 4.14 3.10
N ARG A 203 -24.03 3.24 2.13
CA ARG A 203 -23.39 1.91 2.24
C ARG A 203 -22.40 1.60 1.12
N LEU A 204 -22.39 2.36 0.04
CA LEU A 204 -21.57 2.05 -1.13
C LEU A 204 -20.66 3.22 -1.45
N THR A 205 -19.37 2.93 -1.58
CA THR A 205 -18.32 3.90 -1.94
C THR A 205 -17.59 3.40 -3.18
N LEU A 206 -17.55 4.21 -4.23
CA LEU A 206 -16.67 3.96 -5.37
C LEU A 206 -15.25 4.29 -4.98
N VAL A 207 -14.33 3.46 -5.44
CA VAL A 207 -12.90 3.64 -5.25
C VAL A 207 -12.19 3.53 -6.59
N GLY A 208 -11.13 4.31 -6.75
CA GLY A 208 -10.24 4.14 -7.88
C GLY A 208 -8.91 4.83 -7.68
N SER A 209 -7.94 4.45 -8.48
CA SER A 209 -6.66 5.14 -8.58
C SER A 209 -6.13 5.00 -10.00
N VAL A 210 -5.39 6.02 -10.43
CA VAL A 210 -4.48 5.96 -11.58
C VAL A 210 -3.13 6.49 -11.14
N SER A 211 -2.06 5.91 -11.67
CA SER A 211 -0.69 6.29 -11.34
C SER A 211 0.27 6.05 -12.49
N ALA A 212 1.39 6.76 -12.45
CA ALA A 212 2.58 6.48 -13.24
C ALA A 212 3.74 6.22 -12.27
N ASN A 213 4.55 5.19 -12.56
CA ASN A 213 5.73 4.83 -11.80
C ASN A 213 6.97 4.90 -12.71
N SER A 214 7.93 5.74 -12.36
CA SER A 214 9.17 5.95 -13.11
C SER A 214 10.33 5.31 -12.37
N TYR A 215 11.12 4.49 -13.07
CA TYR A 215 12.23 3.74 -12.49
C TYR A 215 13.58 4.41 -12.76
N GLY A 216 14.50 4.30 -11.79
CA GLY A 216 15.89 4.74 -11.92
C GLY A 216 16.69 3.86 -12.88
N SER A 217 17.88 4.33 -13.26
CA SER A 217 18.73 3.74 -14.30
C SER A 217 19.05 2.27 -14.08
N ALA A 218 19.33 1.84 -12.85
CA ALA A 218 19.62 0.43 -12.55
C ALA A 218 18.50 -0.53 -13.00
N ILE A 219 17.25 -0.06 -13.04
CA ILE A 219 16.11 -0.80 -13.59
C ILE A 219 15.91 -0.44 -15.07
N ALA A 220 15.87 0.84 -15.39
CA ALA A 220 15.50 1.34 -16.72
C ALA A 220 16.48 0.93 -17.83
N ASP A 221 17.76 0.71 -17.49
CA ASP A 221 18.81 0.34 -18.42
C ASP A 221 18.96 -1.18 -18.58
N SER A 222 18.17 -1.97 -17.85
CA SER A 222 18.15 -3.43 -17.99
C SER A 222 17.72 -3.82 -19.42
N PRO A 223 18.40 -4.79 -20.06
CA PRO A 223 18.07 -5.22 -21.43
C PRO A 223 16.72 -5.96 -21.53
N ILE A 224 16.07 -6.26 -20.40
CA ILE A 224 14.73 -6.89 -20.36
C ILE A 224 13.61 -5.91 -20.03
N ILE A 225 13.91 -4.61 -19.93
CA ILE A 225 12.95 -3.55 -19.67
C ILE A 225 12.73 -2.72 -20.93
N ASP A 226 11.47 -2.56 -21.33
CA ASP A 226 11.07 -1.77 -22.51
C ASP A 226 10.46 -0.41 -22.10
N SER A 227 9.89 -0.34 -20.89
CA SER A 227 9.26 0.88 -20.37
C SER A 227 9.87 1.30 -19.03
N SER A 228 10.66 2.37 -19.05
CA SER A 228 11.21 2.99 -17.83
C SER A 228 10.17 3.73 -17.00
N THR A 229 8.99 4.01 -17.56
CA THR A 229 7.83 4.55 -16.86
C THR A 229 6.59 3.76 -17.24
N VAL A 230 5.93 3.19 -16.25
CA VAL A 230 4.73 2.36 -16.43
C VAL A 230 3.51 3.02 -15.78
N TRP A 231 2.33 2.79 -16.33
CA TRP A 231 1.08 3.19 -15.71
C TRP A 231 0.42 2.02 -14.97
N GLY A 232 -0.38 2.35 -13.98
CA GLY A 232 -1.17 1.38 -13.22
C GLY A 232 -2.43 2.01 -12.66
N GLY A 233 -3.40 1.18 -12.34
CA GLY A 233 -4.68 1.67 -11.85
C GLY A 233 -5.60 0.60 -11.34
N TYR A 234 -6.65 1.05 -10.67
CA TYR A 234 -7.72 0.17 -10.23
C TYR A 234 -9.04 0.92 -10.15
N ALA A 235 -10.14 0.20 -10.28
CA ALA A 235 -11.49 0.70 -10.08
C ALA A 235 -12.35 -0.36 -9.39
N GLY A 236 -13.19 0.07 -8.45
CA GLY A 236 -14.00 -0.85 -7.67
C GLY A 236 -15.00 -0.16 -6.76
N ALA A 237 -15.52 -0.94 -5.82
CA ALA A 237 -16.44 -0.45 -4.81
C ALA A 237 -16.22 -1.13 -3.47
N ALA A 238 -16.47 -0.39 -2.39
CA ALA A 238 -16.49 -0.90 -1.02
C ALA A 238 -17.87 -0.73 -0.40
N TYR A 239 -18.25 -1.74 0.39
CA TYR A 239 -19.50 -1.76 1.14
C TYR A 239 -19.23 -1.45 2.61
N ARG A 240 -20.04 -0.57 3.20
CA ARG A 240 -20.06 -0.25 4.61
C ARG A 240 -21.10 -1.09 5.34
N TRP A 241 -20.62 -1.99 6.21
CA TRP A 241 -21.43 -2.84 7.08
C TRP A 241 -21.71 -2.18 8.42
#